data_AF-A0A3S0RXP6-F1
#
_entry.id   AF-A0A3S0RXP6-F1
#
_cell.length_a   1.000
_cell.length_b   1.000
_cell.length_c   1.000
_cell.angle_alpha   90.00
_cell.angle_beta   90.00
_cell.angle_gamma   90.00
#
_symmetry.space_group_name_H-M   'P 1'
#
loop_
_entity.id
_entity.type
_entity.pdbx_description
1 polymer ?
#
loop_
_entity_poly.entity_id
_entity_poly.type
_entity_poly.pdbx_seq_one_letter_code
_entity_poly.pdbx_strand_id
1 'polypeptide(L)'
;MMSISLKFPAIALAFAAFAMSQPASAVQEQGDAAAVKHPASVIVFDQKIDGSAVKLSYIFAPDKSHAVVYGSDQNGRHTGKALGSVAVEPGDHRDIKIPLKTEAKSGDKLWISIYRAQDGGTAFDAEKDVSYWAQDEHLPSTNGFVVR
;
A
#
# COMPACT_ATOMS: atom_id res chain seq x y z
N MET A 1 32.24 79.80 -28.27
CA MET A 1 32.31 78.58 -27.42
C MET A 1 33.21 77.59 -28.16
N MET A 2 34.54 77.76 -28.10
CA MET A 2 35.50 77.32 -27.08
C MET A 2 35.92 75.85 -27.24
N SER A 3 36.99 75.72 -28.03
CA SER A 3 38.11 74.76 -28.15
C SER A 3 38.08 73.45 -27.35
N ILE A 4 38.33 72.34 -28.07
CA ILE A 4 38.74 71.03 -27.55
C ILE A 4 40.27 70.93 -27.64
N SER A 5 40.92 70.74 -26.50
CA SER A 5 42.35 70.45 -26.37
C SER A 5 42.54 69.02 -25.85
N LEU A 6 43.40 68.26 -26.53
CA LEU A 6 43.82 66.89 -26.22
C LEU A 6 45.04 66.88 -25.29
N LYS A 7 45.13 65.96 -24.30
CA LYS A 7 46.34 65.21 -23.88
C LYS A 7 46.06 64.20 -22.74
N PHE A 8 46.52 62.96 -22.96
CA PHE A 8 46.62 61.75 -22.08
C PHE A 8 47.52 61.99 -20.83
N PRO A 9 47.75 61.06 -19.85
CA PRO A 9 47.47 59.60 -19.77
C PRO A 9 47.02 59.07 -18.37
N ALA A 10 46.71 57.78 -18.24
CA ALA A 10 47.31 56.88 -17.23
C ALA A 10 46.53 55.57 -17.05
N ILE A 11 47.30 54.50 -17.17
CA ILE A 11 47.05 53.11 -16.81
C ILE A 11 46.47 52.99 -15.39
N ALA A 12 45.41 52.21 -15.23
CA ALA A 12 45.26 51.30 -14.09
C ALA A 12 44.36 50.13 -14.50
N LEU A 13 45.02 49.04 -14.87
CA LEU A 13 44.41 47.72 -15.01
C LEU A 13 43.96 47.27 -13.61
N ALA A 14 42.69 47.52 -13.27
CA ALA A 14 42.08 46.92 -12.09
C ALA A 14 41.20 45.75 -12.57
N PHE A 15 41.78 44.55 -12.60
CA PHE A 15 41.04 43.30 -12.65
C PHE A 15 40.24 43.17 -11.33
N ALA A 16 39.06 43.78 -11.28
CA ALA A 16 38.09 43.48 -10.25
C ALA A 16 37.42 42.15 -10.63
N ALA A 17 37.90 41.06 -10.04
CA ALA A 17 37.23 39.78 -10.06
C ALA A 17 35.91 39.90 -9.28
N PHE A 18 34.85 40.30 -9.96
CA PHE A 18 33.49 40.19 -9.42
C PHE A 18 33.04 38.75 -9.64
N ALA A 19 33.36 37.87 -8.68
CA ALA A 19 32.73 36.57 -8.59
C ALA A 19 31.23 36.80 -8.31
N MET A 20 30.40 36.79 -9.36
CA MET A 20 28.95 36.75 -9.19
C MET A 20 28.60 35.44 -8.49
N SER A 21 28.25 35.51 -7.21
CA SER A 21 27.55 34.43 -6.52
C SER A 21 26.20 34.27 -7.21
N GLN A 22 26.12 33.40 -8.21
CA GLN A 22 24.82 33.01 -8.74
C GLN A 22 24.11 32.24 -7.61
N PRO A 23 22.89 32.63 -7.21
CA PRO A 23 22.08 31.73 -6.43
C PRO A 23 21.87 30.50 -7.31
N ALA A 24 22.44 29.37 -6.89
CA ALA A 24 22.09 28.08 -7.44
C ALA A 24 20.62 27.85 -7.07
N SER A 25 19.69 28.29 -7.94
CA SER A 25 18.34 27.79 -7.92
C SER A 25 18.45 26.30 -8.27
N ALA A 26 18.48 25.47 -7.23
CA ALA A 26 18.22 24.06 -7.36
C ALA A 26 16.90 23.93 -8.11
N VAL A 27 16.96 23.47 -9.36
CA VAL A 27 15.78 22.95 -10.05
C VAL A 27 15.39 21.73 -9.23
N GLN A 28 14.46 21.92 -8.29
CA GLN A 28 13.68 20.81 -7.78
C GLN A 28 12.90 20.32 -8.98
N GLU A 29 13.38 19.23 -9.57
CA GLU A 29 12.57 18.35 -10.39
C GLU A 29 11.43 17.89 -9.48
N GLN A 30 10.36 18.66 -9.44
CA GLN A 30 9.10 18.27 -8.85
C GLN A 30 8.45 17.30 -9.84
N GLY A 31 9.14 16.16 -10.04
CA GLY A 31 8.50 14.95 -10.45
C GLY A 31 7.57 14.60 -9.32
N ASP A 32 6.30 14.89 -9.51
CA ASP A 32 5.23 14.21 -8.79
C ASP A 32 5.41 12.73 -9.17
N ALA A 33 6.25 12.02 -8.41
CA ALA A 33 6.35 10.59 -8.48
C ALA A 33 5.00 10.10 -7.97
N ALA A 34 4.01 10.05 -8.87
CA ALA A 34 2.76 9.39 -8.64
C ALA A 34 3.14 8.01 -8.11
N ALA A 35 2.95 7.81 -6.80
CA ALA A 35 3.30 6.56 -6.16
C ALA A 35 2.60 5.47 -6.95
N VAL A 36 3.37 4.55 -7.53
CA VAL A 36 2.81 3.42 -8.26
C VAL A 36 1.91 2.67 -7.28
N LYS A 37 0.59 2.81 -7.43
CA LYS A 37 -0.36 2.06 -6.60
C LYS A 37 -0.31 0.61 -7.08
N HIS A 38 0.45 -0.21 -6.38
CA HIS A 38 0.42 -1.66 -6.56
C HIS A 38 -0.98 -2.18 -6.19
N PRO A 39 -1.52 -3.17 -6.92
CA PRO A 39 -2.82 -3.75 -6.59
C PRO A 39 -2.75 -4.56 -5.29
N ALA A 40 -3.86 -4.63 -4.56
CA ALA A 40 -3.97 -5.48 -3.38
C ALA A 40 -3.71 -6.95 -3.75
N SER A 41 -2.89 -7.62 -2.95
CA SER A 41 -2.50 -9.01 -3.19
C SER A 41 -2.31 -9.78 -1.89
N VAL A 42 -2.48 -11.10 -1.95
CA VAL A 42 -2.34 -11.97 -0.78
C VAL A 42 -1.75 -13.32 -1.17
N ILE A 43 -0.97 -13.89 -0.26
CA ILE A 43 -0.51 -15.28 -0.35
C ILE A 43 -0.83 -15.96 0.98
N VAL A 44 -1.63 -17.02 0.87
CA VAL A 44 -1.94 -17.95 1.95
C VAL A 44 -1.66 -19.36 1.44
N PHE A 45 -1.03 -20.18 2.26
CA PHE A 45 -0.82 -21.59 1.96
C PHE A 45 -1.78 -22.45 2.75
N ASP A 46 -1.98 -23.67 2.25
CA ASP A 46 -2.51 -24.75 3.06
C ASP A 46 -1.66 -24.91 4.32
N GLN A 47 -2.32 -25.05 5.45
CA GLN A 47 -1.63 -24.97 6.73
C GLN A 47 -2.35 -25.79 7.78
N LYS A 48 -1.57 -26.34 8.70
CA LYS A 48 -2.11 -26.85 9.95
C LYS A 48 -2.41 -25.67 10.86
N ILE A 49 -3.65 -25.58 11.33
CA ILE A 49 -4.04 -24.60 12.35
C ILE A 49 -4.42 -25.34 13.63
N ASP A 50 -4.13 -24.74 14.77
CA ASP A 50 -4.55 -25.21 16.09
C ASP A 50 -5.99 -24.74 16.44
N GLY A 51 -6.81 -24.55 15.41
CA GLY A 51 -8.19 -24.04 15.50
C GLY A 51 -8.32 -22.53 15.71
N SER A 52 -7.26 -21.84 16.17
CA SER A 52 -7.41 -20.48 16.73
C SER A 52 -7.06 -19.33 15.77
N ALA A 53 -6.20 -19.56 14.77
CA ALA A 53 -5.77 -18.51 13.85
C ALA A 53 -5.31 -19.05 12.49
N VAL A 54 -5.51 -18.23 11.46
CA VAL A 54 -4.93 -18.43 10.12
C VAL A 54 -3.65 -17.61 10.01
N LYS A 55 -2.57 -18.23 9.51
CA LYS A 55 -1.34 -17.53 9.18
C LYS A 55 -1.36 -17.10 7.71
N LEU A 56 -1.22 -15.80 7.49
CA LEU A 56 -1.06 -15.19 6.18
C LEU A 56 0.43 -15.05 5.89
N SER A 57 0.93 -15.65 4.81
CA SER A 57 2.35 -15.57 4.47
C SER A 57 2.74 -14.19 3.96
N TYR A 58 1.86 -13.58 3.17
CA TYR A 58 2.09 -12.25 2.63
C TYR A 58 0.77 -11.55 2.33
N ILE A 59 0.76 -10.24 2.52
CA ILE A 59 -0.29 -9.34 2.04
C ILE A 59 0.31 -8.01 1.62
N PHE A 60 -0.17 -7.48 0.50
CA PHE A 60 -0.02 -6.09 0.13
C PHE A 60 -1.36 -5.38 0.25
N ALA A 61 -1.41 -4.32 1.05
CA ALA A 61 -2.58 -3.48 1.24
C ALA A 61 -2.30 -2.07 0.68
N PRO A 62 -2.96 -1.62 -0.42
CA PRO A 62 -2.71 -0.30 -1.00
C PRO A 62 -3.12 0.86 -0.08
N ASP A 63 -4.17 0.65 0.70
CA ASP A 63 -4.72 1.58 1.68
C ASP A 63 -4.96 0.83 3.01
N LYS A 64 -5.39 1.52 4.06
CA LYS A 64 -5.75 0.87 5.34
C LYS A 64 -6.87 -0.14 5.08
N SER A 65 -6.66 -1.38 5.50
CA SER A 65 -7.45 -2.52 5.04
C SER A 65 -7.75 -3.52 6.15
N HIS A 66 -8.64 -4.46 5.86
CA HIS A 66 -8.92 -5.64 6.65
C HIS A 66 -8.63 -6.88 5.82
N ALA A 67 -7.83 -7.81 6.37
CA ALA A 67 -7.75 -9.17 5.86
C ALA A 67 -8.83 -10.00 6.55
N VAL A 68 -9.70 -10.64 5.75
CA VAL A 68 -10.89 -11.33 6.25
C VAL A 68 -10.89 -12.78 5.80
N VAL A 69 -11.12 -13.69 6.74
CA VAL A 69 -11.25 -15.13 6.48
C VAL A 69 -12.72 -15.51 6.42
N TYR A 70 -13.10 -16.27 5.40
CA TYR A 70 -14.44 -16.83 5.22
C TYR A 70 -14.41 -18.36 5.20
N GLY A 71 -15.49 -18.97 5.69
CA GLY A 71 -15.69 -20.42 5.56
C GLY A 71 -16.20 -20.82 4.18
N SER A 72 -16.27 -22.11 3.92
CA SER A 72 -16.87 -22.68 2.70
C SER A 72 -18.15 -23.48 2.96
N ASP A 73 -18.99 -23.58 1.93
CA ASP A 73 -20.10 -24.51 1.85
C ASP A 73 -19.61 -25.93 1.49
N GLN A 74 -20.55 -26.88 1.37
CA GLN A 74 -20.27 -28.27 1.02
C GLN A 74 -19.65 -28.44 -0.38
N ASN A 75 -19.82 -27.44 -1.26
CA ASN A 75 -19.24 -27.43 -2.60
C ASN A 75 -17.88 -26.71 -2.62
N GLY A 76 -17.37 -26.30 -1.45
CA GLY A 76 -16.12 -25.59 -1.31
C GLY A 76 -16.17 -24.14 -1.82
N ARG A 77 -17.35 -23.52 -1.94
CA ARG A 77 -17.54 -22.10 -2.27
C ARG A 77 -17.64 -21.29 -0.99
N HIS A 78 -17.19 -20.04 -1.00
CA HIS A 78 -17.26 -19.18 0.19
C HIS A 78 -18.72 -19.00 0.65
N THR A 79 -18.94 -19.01 1.97
CA THR A 79 -20.30 -18.83 2.54
C THR A 79 -20.70 -17.37 2.71
N GLY A 80 -19.77 -16.43 2.50
CA GLY A 80 -19.97 -15.00 2.82
C GLY A 80 -19.97 -14.70 4.32
N LYS A 81 -19.96 -15.72 5.18
CA LYS A 81 -19.82 -15.55 6.65
C LYS A 81 -18.34 -15.41 7.01
N ALA A 82 -17.96 -14.24 7.51
CA ALA A 82 -16.62 -14.00 8.03
C ALA A 82 -16.39 -14.83 9.30
N LEU A 83 -15.31 -15.61 9.33
CA LEU A 83 -14.84 -16.38 10.47
C LEU A 83 -13.86 -15.59 11.32
N GLY A 84 -13.12 -14.65 10.72
CA GLY A 84 -12.12 -13.85 11.42
C GLY A 84 -11.65 -12.70 10.55
N SER A 85 -11.08 -11.68 11.19
CA SER A 85 -10.48 -10.55 10.48
C SER A 85 -9.40 -9.88 11.31
N VAL A 86 -8.51 -9.17 10.64
CA VAL A 86 -7.50 -8.32 11.27
C VAL A 86 -7.30 -7.05 10.45
N ALA A 87 -7.07 -5.92 11.12
CA ALA A 87 -6.66 -4.69 10.47
C ALA A 87 -5.23 -4.79 9.96
N VAL A 88 -4.98 -4.21 8.79
CA VAL A 88 -3.70 -4.20 8.09
C VAL A 88 -3.43 -2.77 7.65
N GLU A 89 -2.30 -2.22 8.08
CA GLU A 89 -1.85 -0.90 7.66
C GLU A 89 -1.43 -0.91 6.18
N PRO A 90 -1.37 0.24 5.49
CA PRO A 90 -0.90 0.29 4.11
C PRO A 90 0.52 -0.29 3.96
N GLY A 91 0.77 -0.94 2.83
CA GLY A 91 2.06 -1.50 2.43
C GLY A 91 2.15 -3.03 2.48
N ASP A 92 3.40 -3.51 2.51
CA ASP A 92 3.74 -4.93 2.52
C ASP A 92 3.84 -5.48 3.95
N HIS A 93 3.20 -6.63 4.18
CA HIS A 93 3.27 -7.33 5.46
C HIS A 93 3.47 -8.83 5.26
N ARG A 94 4.09 -9.48 6.25
CA ARG A 94 4.39 -10.91 6.24
C ARG A 94 4.04 -11.53 7.58
N ASP A 95 3.73 -12.83 7.54
CA ASP A 95 3.48 -13.66 8.73
C ASP A 95 2.39 -13.10 9.67
N ILE A 96 1.34 -12.49 9.09
CA ILE A 96 0.20 -11.99 9.85
C ILE A 96 -0.61 -13.15 10.40
N LYS A 97 -1.04 -13.05 11.66
CA LYS A 97 -2.01 -13.98 12.26
C LYS A 97 -3.39 -13.35 12.27
N ILE A 98 -4.37 -14.05 11.69
CA ILE A 98 -5.77 -13.66 11.70
C ILE A 98 -6.50 -14.54 12.72
N PRO A 99 -6.96 -13.99 13.85
CA PRO A 99 -7.71 -14.76 14.83
C PRO A 99 -9.07 -15.17 14.25
N LEU A 100 -9.46 -16.42 14.50
CA LEU A 100 -10.76 -16.94 14.12
C LEU A 100 -11.73 -16.84 15.31
N LYS A 101 -12.93 -16.33 15.08
CA LYS A 101 -14.05 -16.31 16.03
C LYS A 101 -14.75 -17.67 16.12
N THR A 102 -14.59 -18.50 15.10
CA THR A 102 -15.13 -19.87 15.04
C THR A 102 -13.98 -20.78 14.63
N GLU A 103 -13.76 -21.84 15.41
CA GLU A 103 -12.70 -22.81 15.11
C GLU A 103 -12.90 -23.43 13.73
N ALA A 104 -11.82 -23.49 12.96
CA ALA A 104 -11.77 -24.23 11.72
C ALA A 104 -11.07 -25.58 11.95
N LYS A 105 -11.57 -26.62 11.29
CA LYS A 105 -11.16 -28.02 11.45
C LYS A 105 -10.24 -28.44 10.31
N SER A 106 -9.42 -29.47 10.56
CA SER A 106 -8.67 -30.12 9.48
C SER A 106 -9.64 -30.62 8.40
N GLY A 107 -9.28 -30.36 7.14
CA GLY A 107 -10.10 -30.60 5.96
C GLY A 107 -10.96 -29.39 5.54
N ASP A 108 -11.14 -28.39 6.39
CA ASP A 108 -11.95 -27.22 6.03
C ASP A 108 -11.27 -26.42 4.91
N LYS A 109 -12.06 -26.06 3.89
CA LYS A 109 -11.66 -25.08 2.88
C LYS A 109 -12.06 -23.69 3.35
N LEU A 110 -11.09 -22.79 3.38
CA LEU A 110 -11.26 -21.39 3.79
C LEU A 110 -10.89 -20.46 2.64
N TRP A 111 -11.34 -19.20 2.75
CA TRP A 111 -11.12 -18.16 1.76
C TRP A 111 -10.59 -16.90 2.42
N ILE A 112 -9.69 -16.19 1.75
CA ILE A 112 -9.22 -14.87 2.17
C ILE A 112 -9.68 -13.81 1.17
N SER A 113 -10.18 -12.69 1.70
CA SER A 113 -10.38 -11.46 0.96
C SER A 113 -9.74 -10.28 1.66
N ILE A 114 -9.39 -9.23 0.89
CA ILE A 114 -8.93 -7.95 1.43
C ILE A 114 -10.03 -6.92 1.17
N TYR A 115 -10.36 -6.16 2.21
CA TYR A 115 -11.29 -5.05 2.16
C TYR A 115 -10.57 -3.76 2.53
N ARG A 116 -10.77 -2.68 1.77
CA ARG A 116 -10.36 -1.35 2.17
C ARG A 116 -11.28 -0.85 3.29
N ALA A 117 -10.70 -0.43 4.40
CA ALA A 117 -11.44 0.12 5.53
C ALA A 117 -12.06 1.46 5.13
N GLN A 118 -13.38 1.59 5.24
CA GLN A 118 -14.02 2.90 5.08
C GLN A 118 -13.84 3.71 6.37
N ASP A 119 -13.50 4.99 6.24
CA ASP A 119 -13.28 5.94 7.36
C ASP A 119 -12.16 5.55 8.35
N GLY A 120 -11.30 4.59 8.00
CA GLY A 120 -10.16 4.19 8.82
C GLY A 120 -10.53 3.41 10.09
N GLY A 121 -11.70 2.76 10.11
CA GLY A 121 -12.16 1.90 11.19
C GLY A 121 -11.14 0.83 11.61
N THR A 122 -11.26 0.35 12.84
CA THR A 122 -10.41 -0.71 13.40
C THR A 122 -11.06 -2.09 13.37
N ALA A 123 -12.38 -2.14 13.16
CA ALA A 123 -13.16 -3.36 13.05
C ALA A 123 -13.73 -3.50 11.65
N PHE A 124 -13.64 -4.71 11.10
CA PHE A 124 -14.20 -5.05 9.79
C PHE A 124 -15.73 -4.94 9.80
N ASP A 125 -16.28 -4.27 8.79
CA ASP A 125 -17.71 -4.13 8.52
C ASP A 125 -17.97 -4.47 7.04
N ALA A 126 -18.63 -5.60 6.78
CA ALA A 126 -18.86 -6.09 5.42
C ALA A 126 -19.83 -5.20 4.60
N GLU A 127 -20.62 -4.35 5.25
CA GLU A 127 -21.56 -3.43 4.58
C GLU A 127 -20.90 -2.10 4.22
N LYS A 128 -19.83 -1.71 4.94
CA LYS A 128 -19.13 -0.44 4.73
C LYS A 128 -17.81 -0.61 4.00
N ASP A 129 -17.05 -1.64 4.33
CA ASP A 129 -15.72 -1.82 3.78
C ASP A 129 -15.80 -2.33 2.34
N VAL A 130 -14.86 -1.86 1.50
CA VAL A 130 -14.91 -2.11 0.06
C VAL A 130 -13.95 -3.23 -0.32
N SER A 131 -14.46 -4.33 -0.86
CA SER A 131 -13.62 -5.44 -1.33
C SER A 131 -12.73 -5.00 -2.49
N TYR A 132 -11.44 -5.37 -2.46
CA TYR A 132 -10.56 -5.14 -3.60
C TYR A 132 -10.85 -6.08 -4.79
N TRP A 133 -11.56 -7.19 -4.56
CA TRP A 133 -11.70 -8.25 -5.56
C TRP A 133 -13.15 -8.64 -5.89
N ALA A 134 -14.09 -8.43 -4.96
CA ALA A 134 -15.50 -8.77 -5.15
C ALA A 134 -16.27 -7.55 -5.64
N GLN A 135 -16.18 -7.25 -6.94
CA GLN A 135 -16.94 -6.15 -7.56
C GLN A 135 -18.41 -6.53 -7.82
N ASP A 136 -18.73 -7.82 -7.87
CA ASP A 136 -20.04 -8.42 -8.12
C ASP A 136 -20.57 -9.16 -6.88
N GLU A 137 -20.18 -8.73 -5.67
CA GLU A 137 -20.53 -9.34 -4.37
C GLU A 137 -19.99 -10.76 -4.13
N HIS A 138 -19.29 -11.36 -5.10
CA HIS A 138 -18.70 -12.69 -4.98
C HIS A 138 -17.20 -12.63 -4.70
N LEU A 139 -16.72 -13.42 -3.73
CA LEU A 139 -15.29 -13.51 -3.46
C LEU A 139 -14.61 -14.34 -4.56
N PRO A 140 -13.39 -13.96 -4.99
CA PRO A 140 -12.68 -14.67 -6.02
C PRO A 140 -12.35 -16.11 -5.58
N SER A 141 -12.55 -17.05 -6.49
CA SER A 141 -12.29 -18.49 -6.27
C SER A 141 -10.81 -18.87 -6.25
N THR A 142 -9.90 -17.91 -6.43
CA THR A 142 -8.44 -18.14 -6.45
C THR A 142 -7.79 -18.03 -5.07
N ASN A 143 -8.46 -17.45 -4.08
CA ASN A 143 -7.86 -17.11 -2.78
C ASN A 143 -8.25 -18.10 -1.67
N GLY A 144 -8.43 -19.36 -2.07
CA GLY A 144 -8.83 -20.45 -1.18
C GLY A 144 -7.64 -21.26 -0.69
N PHE A 145 -7.73 -21.80 0.52
CA PHE A 145 -6.72 -22.68 1.10
C PHE A 145 -7.39 -23.74 1.99
N VAL A 146 -6.66 -24.83 2.25
CA VAL A 146 -7.16 -25.96 3.04
C VAL A 146 -6.44 -26.03 4.37
N VAL A 147 -7.22 -26.26 5.43
CA VAL A 147 -6.70 -26.58 6.75
C VAL A 147 -6.23 -28.04 6.75
N ARG A 148 -4.97 -28.29 7.13
CA ARG A 148 -4.37 -29.64 7.15
C ARG A 148 -4.32 -30.23 8.55
#